data_AF-A0A9D6KCM5-F1
#
_entry.id   AF-A0A9D6KCM5-F1
#
_cell.length_a   1.000
_cell.length_b   1.000
_cell.length_c   1.000
_cell.angle_alpha   90.00
_cell.angle_beta   90.00
_cell.angle_gamma   90.00
#
_symmetry.space_group_name_H-M   'P 1'
#
loop_
_entity.id
_entity.type
_entity.pdbx_description
1 polymer ?
#
loop_
_entity_poly.entity_id
_entity_poly.type
_entity_poly.pdbx_seq_one_letter_code
_entity_poly.pdbx_strand_id
1 'polypeptide(L)'
;MMRIGVLWLLCSLSVAAVAGAGEDAASPHHMIGPDGQAEMEKCSLCHNEDLSLQRSKVETCTLCHPITVHSGANEHLRADAAAVAKRVPAPKEGETALPLTEDGRIYCGTCHVFHDPAISQETTVPSALVPAPSGLPESVRGSITKRWEAAAAARGESRVDAKFTSQGTQRLRLPVDDGSLCRHCHEYSK
;
A
#
# COMPACT_ATOMS: atom_id res chain seq x y z
N MET A 1 24.40 17.01 70.96
CA MET A 1 23.33 16.12 70.48
C MET A 1 23.21 16.28 68.98
N MET A 2 23.76 15.32 68.23
CA MET A 2 23.99 15.39 66.79
C MET A 2 22.82 14.73 66.06
N ARG A 3 22.13 15.46 65.17
CA ARG A 3 21.08 14.90 64.31
C ARG A 3 21.68 14.57 62.95
N ILE A 4 21.82 13.27 62.67
CA ILE A 4 22.20 12.73 61.36
C ILE A 4 20.91 12.60 60.55
N GLY A 5 20.74 13.48 59.56
CA GLY A 5 19.67 13.38 58.57
C GLY A 5 20.08 12.41 57.46
N VAL A 6 19.44 11.26 57.40
CA VAL A 6 19.65 10.24 56.36
C VAL A 6 18.88 10.67 55.11
N LEU A 7 19.62 11.02 54.06
CA LEU A 7 19.11 11.38 52.74
C LEU A 7 18.81 10.07 51.97
N TRP A 8 17.53 9.66 51.91
CA TRP A 8 17.08 8.58 51.04
C TRP A 8 16.95 9.09 49.61
N LEU A 9 17.97 8.80 48.79
CA LEU A 9 17.94 9.04 47.35
C LEU A 9 17.13 7.91 46.69
N LEU A 10 15.86 8.19 46.42
CA LEU A 10 14.98 7.31 45.63
C LEU A 10 15.50 7.25 44.18
N CYS A 11 16.12 6.13 43.83
CA CYS A 11 16.45 5.76 42.46
C CYS A 11 15.15 5.39 41.72
N SER A 12 14.51 6.39 41.12
CA SER A 12 13.41 6.21 40.17
C SER A 12 13.99 5.65 38.86
N LEU A 13 14.11 4.33 38.75
CA LEU A 13 14.35 3.68 37.46
C LEU A 13 13.14 3.92 36.57
N SER A 14 13.25 4.92 35.70
CA SER A 14 12.35 5.13 34.57
C SER A 14 12.50 3.96 33.60
N VAL A 15 11.62 2.97 33.69
CA VAL A 15 11.42 2.00 32.62
C VAL A 15 10.80 2.77 31.45
N ALA A 16 11.64 3.26 30.55
CA ALA A 16 11.17 3.80 29.29
C ALA A 16 10.55 2.63 28.50
N ALA A 17 9.22 2.65 28.40
CA ALA A 17 8.47 1.71 27.58
C ALA A 17 8.90 1.90 26.11
N VAL A 18 9.68 0.94 25.60
CA VAL A 18 9.95 0.80 24.16
C VAL A 18 8.73 0.13 23.53
N ALA A 19 7.61 0.84 23.50
CA ALA A 19 6.39 0.39 22.85
C ALA A 19 6.33 1.03 21.45
N GLY A 20 6.59 0.26 20.40
CA GLY A 20 6.34 0.72 19.03
C GLY A 20 7.07 0.05 17.87
N ALA A 21 8.03 -0.85 18.11
CA ALA A 21 8.86 -1.40 17.02
C ALA A 21 8.46 -2.80 16.52
N GLY A 22 7.43 -3.43 17.09
CA GLY A 22 7.21 -4.88 16.96
C GLY A 22 6.43 -5.36 15.73
N GLU A 23 5.37 -4.66 15.33
CA GLU A 23 4.43 -5.19 14.33
C GLU A 23 4.83 -4.84 12.88
N ASP A 24 5.38 -3.66 12.63
CA ASP A 24 5.78 -3.24 11.29
C ASP A 24 7.10 -3.86 10.81
N ALA A 25 7.97 -4.30 11.73
CA ALA A 25 9.26 -4.92 11.38
C ALA A 25 9.09 -6.29 10.70
N ALA A 26 7.97 -6.98 10.96
CA ALA A 26 7.65 -8.28 10.39
C ALA A 26 7.12 -8.20 8.94
N SER A 27 6.83 -7.00 8.44
CA SER A 27 6.33 -6.82 7.07
C SER A 27 7.37 -7.29 6.05
N PRO A 28 7.01 -8.18 5.10
CA PRO A 28 7.91 -8.62 4.04
C PRO A 28 8.26 -7.49 3.07
N HIS A 29 7.52 -6.37 3.14
CA HIS A 29 7.75 -5.18 2.32
C HIS A 29 8.80 -4.23 2.93
N HIS A 30 9.23 -4.43 4.18
CA HIS A 30 10.30 -3.68 4.85
C HIS A 30 11.61 -4.46 4.75
N MET A 31 12.28 -4.34 3.60
CA MET A 31 13.44 -5.18 3.25
C MET A 31 14.79 -4.58 3.64
N ILE A 32 14.81 -3.37 4.20
CA ILE A 32 16.03 -2.76 4.73
C ILE A 32 16.02 -2.87 6.26
N GLY A 33 17.05 -3.50 6.80
CA GLY A 33 17.24 -3.66 8.23
C GLY A 33 17.76 -2.38 8.91
N PRO A 34 17.84 -2.36 10.25
CA PRO A 34 18.33 -1.21 11.01
C PRO A 34 19.78 -0.81 10.71
N ASP A 35 20.58 -1.73 10.19
CA ASP A 35 21.96 -1.52 9.74
C ASP A 35 22.08 -0.98 8.31
N GLY A 36 20.93 -0.73 7.66
CA GLY A 36 20.84 -0.26 6.29
C GLY A 36 21.10 -1.34 5.24
N GLN A 37 21.23 -2.61 5.63
CA GLN A 37 21.44 -3.72 4.70
C GLN A 37 20.13 -4.36 4.28
N ALA A 38 20.14 -5.01 3.12
CA ALA A 38 19.01 -5.80 2.65
C ALA A 38 18.85 -7.08 3.49
N GLU A 39 17.65 -7.30 4.02
CA GLU A 39 17.29 -8.52 4.74
C GLU A 39 16.89 -9.60 3.74
N MET A 40 17.88 -10.36 3.25
CA MET A 40 17.68 -11.34 2.17
C MET A 40 16.65 -12.44 2.48
N GLU A 41 16.42 -12.76 3.76
CA GLU A 41 15.36 -13.69 4.18
C GLU A 41 13.95 -13.19 3.81
N LYS A 42 13.74 -11.88 3.71
CA LYS A 42 12.46 -11.31 3.26
C LYS A 42 12.30 -11.42 1.74
N CYS A 43 13.39 -11.33 0.98
CA CYS A 43 13.38 -11.49 -0.47
C CYS A 43 12.92 -12.90 -0.88
N SER A 44 13.32 -13.93 -0.14
CA SER A 44 12.97 -15.32 -0.43
C SER A 44 11.50 -15.67 -0.17
N LEU A 45 10.71 -14.75 0.40
CA LEU A 45 9.26 -14.91 0.53
C LEU A 45 8.54 -14.80 -0.83
N CYS A 46 9.13 -14.05 -1.77
CA CYS A 46 8.56 -13.83 -3.10
C CYS A 46 9.44 -14.40 -4.22
N HIS A 47 10.75 -14.53 -3.97
CA HIS A 47 11.75 -14.90 -4.98
C HIS A 47 12.40 -16.25 -4.68
N ASN A 48 12.82 -16.93 -5.75
CA ASN A 48 13.78 -18.02 -5.69
C ASN A 48 15.20 -17.45 -5.44
N GLU A 49 16.17 -18.33 -5.19
CA GLU A 49 17.58 -17.93 -4.97
C GLU A 49 18.19 -17.17 -6.16
N ASP A 50 17.73 -17.47 -7.38
CA ASP A 50 18.13 -16.77 -8.62
C ASP A 50 17.40 -15.43 -8.84
N LEU A 51 16.62 -14.98 -7.86
CA LEU A 51 15.77 -13.79 -7.89
C LEU A 51 14.61 -13.84 -8.90
N SER A 52 14.33 -14.99 -9.51
CA SER A 52 13.06 -15.19 -10.23
C SER A 52 11.89 -15.24 -9.23
N LEU A 53 10.68 -14.84 -9.64
CA LEU A 53 9.52 -14.95 -8.76
C LEU A 53 9.14 -16.43 -8.56
N GLN A 54 8.80 -16.79 -7.32
CA GLN A 54 8.30 -18.14 -7.00
C GLN A 54 6.94 -18.44 -7.65
N ARG A 55 6.17 -17.39 -7.95
CA ARG A 55 4.82 -17.44 -8.54
C ARG A 55 4.68 -16.38 -9.61
N SER A 56 3.57 -16.41 -10.34
CA SER A 56 3.26 -15.33 -11.28
C SER A 56 3.09 -14.00 -10.55
N LYS A 57 3.34 -12.88 -11.23
CA LYS A 57 3.14 -11.52 -10.70
C LYS A 57 1.76 -11.27 -10.10
N VAL A 58 0.71 -11.93 -10.63
CA VAL A 58 -0.67 -11.84 -10.11
C VAL A 58 -0.82 -12.62 -8.80
N GLU A 59 -0.22 -13.79 -8.71
CA GLU A 59 -0.33 -14.68 -7.56
C GLU A 59 0.53 -14.22 -6.38
N THR A 60 1.76 -13.73 -6.64
CA THR A 60 2.74 -13.37 -5.59
C THR A 60 2.13 -12.51 -4.48
N CYS A 61 1.35 -11.48 -4.84
CA CYS A 61 0.74 -10.59 -3.87
C CYS A 61 -0.54 -11.18 -3.23
N THR A 62 -1.31 -11.95 -4.00
CA THR A 62 -2.61 -12.47 -3.56
C THR A 62 -2.50 -13.67 -2.64
N LEU A 63 -1.33 -14.31 -2.54
CA LEU A 63 -1.05 -15.33 -1.52
C LEU A 63 -1.23 -14.79 -0.10
N CYS A 64 -0.70 -13.59 0.18
CA CYS A 64 -0.77 -12.97 1.50
C CYS A 64 -1.90 -11.93 1.61
N HIS A 65 -2.30 -11.32 0.48
CA HIS A 65 -3.39 -10.36 0.40
C HIS A 65 -4.54 -10.88 -0.47
N PRO A 66 -5.20 -11.99 -0.09
CA PRO A 66 -6.25 -12.63 -0.90
C PRO A 66 -7.50 -11.74 -1.05
N ILE A 67 -7.65 -10.74 -0.16
CA ILE A 67 -8.75 -9.78 -0.17
C ILE A 67 -8.16 -8.37 -0.02
N THR A 68 -7.74 -7.77 -1.13
CA THR A 68 -7.43 -6.33 -1.17
C THR A 68 -8.73 -5.55 -1.34
N VAL A 69 -9.09 -4.76 -0.32
CA VAL A 69 -10.41 -4.13 -0.16
C VAL A 69 -10.51 -2.71 -0.71
N HIS A 70 -9.75 -2.36 -1.76
CA HIS A 70 -10.01 -1.11 -2.47
C HIS A 70 -10.88 -1.34 -3.71
N SER A 71 -11.70 -0.34 -4.04
CA SER A 71 -12.59 -0.41 -5.20
C SER A 71 -11.82 -0.76 -6.47
N GLY A 72 -12.38 -1.68 -7.25
CA GLY A 72 -11.81 -2.09 -8.54
C GLY A 72 -10.66 -3.09 -8.45
N ALA A 73 -10.09 -3.39 -7.28
CA ALA A 73 -8.93 -4.29 -7.17
C ALA A 73 -9.19 -5.66 -7.82
N ASN A 74 -10.33 -6.25 -7.50
CA ASN A 74 -10.78 -7.54 -8.01
C ASN A 74 -11.07 -7.51 -9.52
N GLU A 75 -11.69 -6.44 -9.98
CA GLU A 75 -12.01 -6.22 -11.39
C GLU A 75 -10.72 -6.00 -12.22
N HIS A 76 -9.73 -5.27 -11.68
CA HIS A 76 -8.44 -5.03 -12.33
C HIS A 76 -7.62 -6.32 -12.47
N LEU A 77 -7.51 -7.12 -11.41
CA LEU A 77 -6.75 -8.38 -11.44
C LEU A 77 -7.38 -9.44 -12.38
N ARG A 78 -8.69 -9.35 -12.60
CA ARG A 78 -9.43 -10.25 -13.50
C ARG A 78 -9.53 -9.74 -14.93
N ALA A 79 -9.13 -8.50 -15.20
CA ALA A 79 -9.16 -7.95 -16.55
C ALA A 79 -8.18 -8.73 -17.44
N ASP A 80 -8.68 -9.22 -18.57
CA ASP A 80 -7.82 -9.87 -19.57
C ASP A 80 -6.94 -8.84 -20.30
N ALA A 81 -5.87 -9.33 -20.91
CA ALA A 81 -4.89 -8.49 -21.60
C ALA A 81 -5.49 -7.64 -22.73
N ALA A 82 -6.52 -8.13 -23.41
CA ALA A 82 -7.18 -7.39 -24.49
C ALA A 82 -8.00 -6.22 -23.95
N ALA A 83 -8.66 -6.40 -22.81
CA ALA A 83 -9.36 -5.32 -22.11
C ALA A 83 -8.37 -4.29 -21.56
N VAL A 84 -7.24 -4.73 -21.00
CA VAL A 84 -6.17 -3.86 -20.50
C VAL A 84 -5.55 -3.06 -21.65
N ALA A 85 -5.18 -3.70 -22.77
CA ALA A 85 -4.58 -3.02 -23.92
C ALA A 85 -5.47 -1.95 -24.55
N LYS A 86 -6.81 -2.06 -24.41
CA LYS A 86 -7.76 -1.03 -24.85
C LYS A 86 -7.81 0.19 -23.93
N ARG A 87 -7.30 0.08 -22.71
CA ARG A 87 -7.48 1.06 -21.62
C ARG A 87 -6.18 1.67 -21.15
N VAL A 88 -5.10 0.90 -21.16
CA VAL A 88 -3.76 1.35 -20.79
C VAL A 88 -3.09 1.88 -22.06
N PRO A 89 -2.92 3.20 -22.19
CA PRO A 89 -2.23 3.76 -23.34
C PRO A 89 -0.77 3.30 -23.34
N ALA A 90 -0.18 3.22 -24.53
CA ALA A 90 1.27 3.13 -24.60
C ALA A 90 1.86 4.38 -23.91
N PRO A 91 2.87 4.24 -23.04
CA PRO A 91 3.48 5.38 -22.37
C PRO A 91 4.05 6.32 -23.43
N LYS A 92 3.76 7.62 -23.33
CA LYS A 92 4.43 8.61 -24.16
C LYS A 92 5.87 8.79 -23.69
N GLU A 93 6.72 9.32 -24.56
CA GLU A 93 8.09 9.66 -24.20
C GLU A 93 8.11 10.57 -22.96
N GLY A 94 8.79 10.13 -21.90
CA GLY A 94 8.87 10.84 -20.62
C GLY A 94 7.73 10.57 -19.62
N GLU A 95 6.71 9.77 -19.95
CA GLU A 95 5.67 9.35 -19.01
C GLU A 95 6.07 8.06 -18.26
N THR A 96 5.67 7.95 -16.98
CA THR A 96 5.84 6.72 -16.21
C THR A 96 4.97 5.61 -16.81
N ALA A 97 5.60 4.58 -17.36
CA ALA A 97 4.90 3.37 -17.77
C ALA A 97 4.47 2.57 -16.54
N LEU A 98 3.18 2.33 -16.36
CA LEU A 98 2.72 1.39 -15.35
C LEU A 98 3.10 -0.03 -15.76
N PRO A 99 3.82 -0.80 -14.93
CA PRO A 99 4.28 -2.12 -15.32
C PRO A 99 3.09 -3.08 -15.40
N LEU A 100 3.07 -3.88 -16.46
CA LEU A 100 2.14 -4.98 -16.63
C LEU A 100 2.86 -6.31 -16.42
N THR A 101 2.10 -7.38 -16.35
CA THR A 101 2.64 -8.74 -16.50
C THR A 101 3.17 -8.97 -17.91
N GLU A 102 3.92 -10.05 -18.10
CA GLU A 102 4.49 -10.45 -19.39
C GLU A 102 3.41 -10.67 -20.46
N ASP A 103 2.23 -11.11 -20.05
CA ASP A 103 1.05 -11.30 -20.90
C ASP A 103 0.15 -10.05 -21.01
N GLY A 104 0.57 -8.90 -20.47
CA GLY A 104 -0.14 -7.62 -20.63
C GLY A 104 -1.34 -7.42 -19.70
N ARG A 105 -1.39 -8.10 -18.56
CA ARG A 105 -2.43 -7.94 -17.52
C ARG A 105 -1.97 -7.00 -16.40
N ILE A 106 -2.95 -6.49 -15.67
CA ILE A 106 -2.74 -5.72 -14.44
C ILE A 106 -2.45 -6.66 -13.29
N TYR A 107 -1.49 -6.30 -12.44
CA TYR A 107 -1.23 -6.94 -11.15
C TYR A 107 -1.06 -5.87 -10.06
N CYS A 108 -0.91 -6.26 -8.79
CA CYS A 108 -0.80 -5.29 -7.69
C CYS A 108 0.35 -4.28 -7.91
N GLY A 109 1.48 -4.76 -8.44
CA GLY A 109 2.66 -3.95 -8.73
C GLY A 109 2.52 -2.97 -9.90
N THR A 110 1.44 -3.07 -10.68
CA THR A 110 1.09 -2.06 -11.69
C THR A 110 0.84 -0.71 -11.03
N CYS A 111 0.22 -0.69 -9.85
CA CYS A 111 -0.08 0.54 -9.12
C CYS A 111 0.82 0.74 -7.90
N HIS A 112 1.18 -0.36 -7.22
CA HIS A 112 1.92 -0.32 -5.96
C HIS A 112 3.42 -0.55 -6.16
N VAL A 113 4.21 0.17 -5.36
CA VAL A 113 5.61 -0.16 -5.11
C VAL A 113 5.62 -1.11 -3.92
N PHE A 114 6.03 -2.36 -4.11
CA PHE A 114 6.05 -3.36 -3.03
C PHE A 114 7.46 -3.54 -2.47
N HIS A 115 8.46 -3.26 -3.29
CA HIS A 115 9.83 -3.20 -2.82
C HIS A 115 10.09 -1.94 -1.99
N ASP A 116 11.08 -2.01 -1.09
CA ASP A 116 11.64 -0.79 -0.51
C ASP A 116 12.27 0.04 -1.64
N PRO A 117 12.08 1.37 -1.68
CA PRO A 117 12.74 2.22 -2.68
C PRO A 117 14.26 2.06 -2.72
N ALA A 118 14.91 1.79 -1.58
CA ALA A 118 16.35 1.53 -1.53
C ALA A 118 16.77 0.23 -2.25
N ILE A 119 15.83 -0.73 -2.40
CA ILE A 119 16.05 -1.99 -3.13
C ILE A 119 15.68 -1.85 -4.60
N SER A 120 14.48 -1.33 -4.89
CA SER A 120 13.94 -1.30 -6.25
C SER A 120 14.43 -0.12 -7.08
N GLN A 121 15.02 0.90 -6.45
CA GLN A 121 15.37 2.17 -7.08
C GLN A 121 14.15 2.87 -7.72
N GLU A 122 12.94 2.47 -7.34
CA GLU A 122 11.72 3.07 -7.84
C GLU A 122 11.36 4.30 -7.03
N THR A 123 10.99 5.37 -7.73
CA THR A 123 10.48 6.59 -7.10
C THR A 123 9.05 6.36 -6.63
N THR A 124 8.82 6.45 -5.31
CA THR A 124 7.48 6.51 -4.74
C THR A 124 6.93 7.93 -4.80
N VAL A 125 5.62 8.08 -4.92
CA VAL A 125 4.97 9.37 -4.72
C VAL A 125 5.30 9.85 -3.29
N PRO A 126 5.82 11.08 -3.11
CA PRO A 126 6.07 11.62 -1.78
C PRO A 126 4.79 11.54 -0.96
N SER A 127 4.90 11.05 0.29
CA SER A 127 3.77 11.05 1.21
C SER A 127 3.39 12.49 1.55
N ALA A 128 2.49 13.07 0.77
CA ALA A 128 1.85 14.34 1.09
C ALA A 128 0.60 14.10 1.93
N LEU A 129 0.23 15.12 2.69
CA LEU A 129 -1.09 15.21 3.31
C LEU A 129 -2.12 15.13 2.18
N VAL A 130 -2.95 14.09 2.18
CA VAL A 130 -3.98 13.92 1.13
C VAL A 130 -4.97 15.08 1.30
N PRO A 131 -5.09 16.00 0.32
CA PRO A 131 -6.07 17.06 0.38
C PRO A 131 -7.49 16.45 0.46
N ALA A 132 -8.47 17.25 0.89
CA ALA A 132 -9.86 16.80 0.88
C ALA A 132 -10.21 16.27 -0.53
N PRO A 133 -10.79 15.06 -0.63
CA PRO A 133 -11.07 14.46 -1.93
C PRO A 133 -12.01 15.38 -2.71
N SER A 134 -11.70 15.63 -3.98
CA SER A 134 -12.60 16.31 -4.90
C SER A 134 -12.60 15.59 -6.26
N GLY A 135 -13.70 15.68 -7.01
CA GLY A 135 -13.80 15.11 -8.35
C GLY A 135 -13.75 13.58 -8.36
N LEU A 136 -12.81 13.01 -9.13
CA LEU A 136 -12.73 11.55 -9.31
C LEU A 136 -12.47 10.77 -8.00
N PRO A 137 -11.46 11.11 -7.19
CA PRO A 137 -11.24 10.48 -5.88
C PRO A 137 -12.48 10.52 -4.97
N GLU A 138 -13.22 11.64 -4.98
CA GLU A 138 -14.48 11.77 -4.23
C GLU A 138 -15.56 10.82 -4.76
N SER A 139 -15.72 10.73 -6.08
CA SER A 139 -16.65 9.79 -6.72
C SER A 139 -16.32 8.32 -6.38
N VAL A 140 -15.03 7.96 -6.37
CA VAL A 140 -14.57 6.62 -5.97
C VAL A 140 -14.90 6.36 -4.50
N ARG A 141 -14.61 7.30 -3.60
CA ARG A 141 -14.95 7.18 -2.16
C ARG A 141 -16.47 7.02 -1.97
N GLY A 142 -17.28 7.83 -2.65
CA GLY A 142 -18.74 7.72 -2.62
C GLY A 142 -19.26 6.37 -3.12
N SER A 143 -18.67 5.82 -4.18
CA SER A 143 -19.00 4.47 -4.69
C SER A 143 -18.66 3.37 -3.68
N ILE A 144 -17.51 3.47 -3.00
CA ILE A 144 -17.10 2.54 -1.95
C ILE A 144 -18.08 2.58 -0.78
N THR A 145 -18.38 3.77 -0.27
CA THR A 145 -19.33 3.95 0.84
C THR A 145 -20.68 3.32 0.51
N LYS A 146 -21.22 3.55 -0.69
CA LYS A 146 -22.47 2.94 -1.14
C LYS A 146 -22.41 1.40 -1.19
N ARG A 147 -21.31 0.82 -1.67
CA ARG A 147 -21.12 -0.64 -1.69
C ARG A 147 -21.07 -1.20 -0.27
N TRP A 148 -20.42 -0.51 0.66
CA TRP A 148 -20.37 -0.93 2.06
C TRP A 148 -21.74 -0.80 2.73
N GLU A 149 -22.47 0.28 2.49
CA GLU A 149 -23.85 0.47 2.97
C GLU A 149 -24.76 -0.67 2.51
N ALA A 150 -24.67 -1.05 1.23
CA ALA A 150 -25.43 -2.18 0.70
C ALA A 150 -25.04 -3.51 1.38
N ALA A 151 -23.75 -3.74 1.60
CA ALA A 151 -23.26 -4.95 2.27
C ALA A 151 -23.67 -5.02 3.75
N ALA A 152 -23.66 -3.90 4.47
CA ALA A 152 -24.10 -3.79 5.85
C ALA A 152 -25.62 -3.95 5.97
N ALA A 153 -26.40 -3.33 5.08
CA ALA A 153 -27.85 -3.49 5.02
C ALA A 153 -28.24 -4.96 4.79
N ALA A 154 -27.52 -5.67 3.91
CA ALA A 154 -27.73 -7.10 3.68
C ALA A 154 -27.46 -7.97 4.93
N ARG A 155 -26.77 -7.44 5.94
CA ARG A 155 -26.48 -8.11 7.23
C ARG A 155 -27.33 -7.58 8.38
N GLY A 156 -28.26 -6.66 8.13
CA GLY A 156 -29.08 -6.02 9.17
C GLY A 156 -28.30 -5.01 10.03
N GLU A 157 -27.14 -4.55 9.56
CA GLU A 157 -26.34 -3.54 10.25
C GLU A 157 -26.86 -2.14 9.91
N SER A 158 -27.03 -1.29 10.93
CA SER A 158 -27.64 0.04 10.79
C SER A 158 -26.65 1.16 10.46
N ARG A 159 -25.33 0.88 10.50
CA ARG A 159 -24.30 1.88 10.23
C ARG A 159 -23.06 1.24 9.61
N VAL A 160 -22.57 1.92 8.57
CA VAL A 160 -21.23 1.71 8.03
C VAL A 160 -20.33 2.84 8.49
N ASP A 161 -19.28 2.52 9.24
CA ASP A 161 -18.26 3.51 9.61
C ASP A 161 -17.10 3.45 8.61
N ALA A 162 -17.33 3.97 7.41
CA ALA A 162 -16.32 4.01 6.36
C ALA A 162 -15.23 5.04 6.69
N LYS A 163 -14.12 4.59 7.26
CA LYS A 163 -12.93 5.43 7.47
C LYS A 163 -11.95 5.24 6.34
N PHE A 164 -11.82 6.27 5.50
CA PHE A 164 -10.76 6.33 4.52
C PHE A 164 -9.49 6.86 5.19
N THR A 165 -8.37 6.16 5.01
CA THR A 165 -7.07 6.67 5.47
C THR A 165 -6.79 8.01 4.79
N SER A 166 -6.39 9.01 5.58
CA SER A 166 -5.89 10.31 5.11
C SER A 166 -4.40 10.28 4.77
N GLN A 167 -3.72 9.19 5.14
CA GLN A 167 -2.39 8.89 4.65
C GLN A 167 -2.56 8.13 3.34
N GLY A 168 -2.07 8.69 2.24
CA GLY A 168 -1.96 7.97 0.98
C GLY A 168 -1.22 6.66 1.23
N THR A 169 -1.60 5.59 0.54
CA THR A 169 -0.81 4.36 0.57
C THR A 169 0.58 4.74 0.07
N GLN A 170 1.57 4.81 0.98
CA GLN A 170 2.88 5.47 0.76
C GLN A 170 3.73 4.84 -0.35
N ARG A 171 3.20 3.82 -1.01
CA ARG A 171 3.87 3.06 -2.05
C ARG A 171 2.98 2.91 -3.28
N LEU A 172 2.59 4.03 -3.87
CA LEU A 172 1.99 4.08 -5.20
C LEU A 172 2.98 4.67 -6.20
N ARG A 173 2.86 4.26 -7.46
CA ARG A 173 3.62 4.81 -8.59
C ARG A 173 3.10 6.15 -9.08
N LEU A 174 1.81 6.41 -8.89
CA LEU A 174 1.16 7.68 -9.26
C LEU A 174 0.20 8.14 -8.14
N PRO A 175 -0.04 9.46 -8.02
CA PRO A 175 -0.96 9.98 -7.02
C PRO A 175 -2.40 9.49 -7.28
N VAL A 176 -3.08 9.00 -6.24
CA VAL A 176 -4.49 8.56 -6.31
C VAL A 176 -5.44 9.65 -5.84
N ASP A 177 -4.95 10.59 -5.04
CA ASP A 177 -5.67 11.70 -4.42
C ASP A 177 -6.08 12.80 -5.39
N ASP A 178 -5.31 13.02 -6.46
CA ASP A 178 -5.70 13.89 -7.56
C ASP A 178 -6.36 13.10 -8.71
N GLY A 179 -6.44 11.77 -8.60
CA GLY A 179 -6.97 10.84 -9.61
C GLY A 179 -6.02 10.50 -10.75
N SER A 180 -4.75 10.92 -10.73
CA SER A 180 -3.78 10.71 -11.81
C SER A 180 -3.50 9.23 -12.05
N LEU A 181 -3.41 8.41 -10.99
CA LEU A 181 -3.31 6.96 -11.10
C LEU A 181 -4.49 6.35 -11.88
N CYS A 182 -5.71 6.75 -11.54
CA CYS A 182 -6.91 6.22 -12.18
C CYS A 182 -7.02 6.69 -13.64
N ARG A 183 -6.72 7.97 -13.91
CA ARG A 183 -6.77 8.55 -15.26
C ARG A 183 -5.73 7.97 -16.22
N HIS A 184 -4.69 7.33 -15.71
CA HIS A 184 -3.73 6.63 -16.56
C HIS A 184 -4.39 5.52 -17.39
N CYS A 185 -5.44 4.88 -16.87
CA CYS A 185 -6.12 3.76 -17.54
C CYS A 185 -7.61 4.03 -17.84
N HIS A 186 -8.19 5.05 -17.22
CA HIS A 186 -9.61 5.35 -17.33
C HIS A 186 -9.83 6.73 -17.93
N GLU A 187 -10.40 6.76 -19.12
CA GLU A 187 -10.98 7.98 -19.67
C GLU A 187 -12.23 8.35 -18.87
N TYR A 188 -12.26 9.57 -18.35
CA TYR A 188 -13.45 10.18 -17.81
C TYR A 188 -13.84 11.34 -18.73
N SER A 189 -14.84 11.11 -19.56
CA SER A 189 -15.55 12.20 -20.23
C SER A 189 -16.17 13.10 -19.15
N LYS A 190 -15.94 14.42 -19.28
CA LYS A 190 -16.55 15.44 -18.43
C LYS A 190 -18.08 15.42 -18.52
#